data_AF-A0A2E7SXK3-F1
#
_entry.id   AF-A0A2E7SXK3-F1
#
_cell.length_a   1.000
_cell.length_b   1.000
_cell.length_c   1.000
_cell.angle_alpha   90.00
_cell.angle_beta   90.00
_cell.angle_gamma   90.00
#
_symmetry.space_group_name_H-M   'P 1'
#
loop_
_entity.id
_entity.type
_entity.pdbx_description
1 polymer ?
#
loop_
_entity_poly.entity_id
_entity_poly.type
_entity_poly.pdbx_seq_one_letter_code
_entity_poly.pdbx_strand_id
1 'polypeptide(L)'
;MDAKKIFQPKIWYIICGAVALLGGIENMMNAETWAESAWGKDGVNEQSEAMETLFGLFMCGFGAMGLVCAFVLDGTTQAKFAMVNAGVIMAFFLAMFAVLPTTGYEMPGVAWLIPPFLFLGGLLASGYLHSNDEQSAEA
;
A
#
# COMPACT_ATOMS: atom_id res chain seq x y z
N MET A 1 0.37 -8.81 -25.73
CA MET A 1 1.49 -8.32 -24.91
C MET A 1 1.72 -9.36 -23.81
N ASP A 2 2.95 -9.81 -23.60
CA ASP A 2 3.27 -10.89 -22.65
C ASP A 2 2.98 -10.45 -21.21
N ALA A 3 2.13 -11.19 -20.49
CA ALA A 3 1.71 -10.87 -19.13
C ALA A 3 2.91 -10.75 -18.19
N LYS A 4 3.95 -11.58 -18.35
CA LYS A 4 5.15 -11.50 -17.49
C LYS A 4 5.92 -10.19 -17.65
N LYS A 5 5.91 -9.60 -18.85
CA LYS A 5 6.55 -8.29 -19.10
C LYS A 5 5.78 -7.13 -18.47
N ILE A 6 4.46 -7.24 -18.38
CA ILE A 6 3.60 -6.24 -17.74
C ILE A 6 3.69 -6.37 -16.22
N PHE A 7 3.72 -7.60 -15.73
CA PHE A 7 3.70 -7.95 -14.32
C PHE A 7 5.09 -8.24 -13.77
N GLN A 8 6.06 -7.37 -14.05
CA GLN A 8 7.40 -7.50 -13.45
C GLN A 8 7.40 -6.99 -11.99
N PRO A 9 7.84 -7.81 -11.02
CA PRO A 9 7.81 -7.44 -9.59
C PRO A 9 8.47 -6.09 -9.29
N LYS A 10 9.65 -5.82 -9.85
CA LYS A 10 10.35 -4.55 -9.70
C LYS A 10 9.51 -3.34 -10.11
N ILE A 11 8.84 -3.40 -11.26
CA ILE A 11 8.02 -2.30 -11.77
C ILE A 11 6.82 -2.07 -10.84
N TRP A 12 6.15 -3.15 -10.41
CA TRP A 12 5.01 -3.05 -9.52
C TRP A 12 5.39 -2.55 -8.12
N TYR A 13 6.57 -2.91 -7.60
CA TYR A 13 7.10 -2.32 -6.38
C TYR A 13 7.34 -0.82 -6.51
N ILE A 14 7.88 -0.35 -7.64
CA ILE A 14 8.07 1.08 -7.90
C ILE A 14 6.74 1.80 -7.93
N ILE A 15 5.75 1.25 -8.65
CA ILE A 15 4.41 1.86 -8.75
C ILE A 15 3.75 1.92 -7.38
N CYS A 16 3.68 0.82 -6.65
CA CYS A 16 3.08 0.78 -5.31
C CYS A 16 3.81 1.71 -4.35
N GLY A 17 5.15 1.71 -4.40
CA GLY A 17 6.00 2.55 -3.58
C GLY A 17 5.76 4.05 -3.82
N ALA A 18 5.74 4.46 -5.09
CA ALA A 18 5.48 5.84 -5.49
C ALA A 18 4.07 6.30 -5.13
N VAL A 19 3.05 5.47 -5.37
CA VAL A 19 1.66 5.80 -5.03
C VAL A 19 1.48 5.96 -3.52
N ALA A 20 2.07 5.07 -2.71
CA ALA A 20 2.01 5.18 -1.25
C ALA A 20 2.75 6.42 -0.72
N LEU A 21 3.91 6.77 -1.30
CA LEU A 21 4.62 8.01 -0.97
C LEU A 21 3.78 9.25 -1.29
N LEU A 22 3.22 9.31 -2.50
CA LEU A 22 2.39 10.44 -2.92
C LEU A 22 1.14 10.57 -2.04
N GLY A 23 0.47 9.46 -1.75
CA GLY A 23 -0.68 9.44 -0.84
C GLY A 23 -0.33 9.86 0.58
N GLY A 24 0.82 9.41 1.09
CA GLY A 24 1.28 9.82 2.42
C GLY A 24 1.61 11.32 2.52
N ILE A 25 2.29 11.87 1.50
CA ILE A 25 2.58 13.31 1.41
C ILE A 25 1.28 14.12 1.33
N GLU A 26 0.33 13.68 0.50
CA GLU A 26 -0.98 14.31 0.36
C GLU A 26 -1.74 14.32 1.70
N ASN A 27 -1.77 13.19 2.42
CA ASN A 27 -2.43 13.10 3.73
C ASN A 27 -1.82 14.06 4.75
N MET A 28 -0.50 14.20 4.78
CA MET A 28 0.19 15.15 5.67
C MET A 28 -0.10 16.61 5.30
N MET A 29 -0.11 16.93 4.00
CA MET A 29 -0.41 18.29 3.53
C MET A 29 -1.86 18.71 3.80
N ASN A 30 -2.77 17.74 3.82
CA ASN A 30 -4.20 17.96 4.01
C ASN A 30 -4.72 17.35 5.32
N ALA A 31 -3.88 17.26 6.34
CA ALA A 31 -4.20 16.58 7.60
C ALA A 31 -5.45 17.14 8.30
N GLU A 32 -5.67 18.46 8.25
CA GLU A 32 -6.88 19.11 8.77
C GLU A 32 -8.14 18.63 8.03
N THR A 33 -8.09 18.59 6.70
CA THR A 33 -9.20 18.11 5.86
C THR A 33 -9.51 16.64 6.13
N TRP A 34 -8.47 15.81 6.27
CA TRP A 34 -8.62 14.39 6.59
C TRP A 34 -9.15 14.20 8.02
N ALA A 35 -8.73 15.01 8.98
CA ALA A 35 -9.24 14.99 10.34
C ALA A 35 -10.72 15.41 10.38
N GLU A 36 -11.12 16.42 9.61
CA GLU A 36 -12.54 16.79 9.47
C GLU A 36 -13.35 15.63 8.88
N SER A 37 -12.83 14.93 7.87
CA SER A 37 -13.50 13.78 7.28
C SER A 37 -13.62 12.59 8.23
N ALA A 38 -12.64 12.41 9.12
CA ALA A 38 -12.58 11.24 10.01
C ALA A 38 -13.28 11.46 11.36
N TRP A 39 -13.33 12.70 11.84
CA TRP A 39 -13.81 13.03 13.19
C TRP A 39 -14.94 14.07 13.19
N GLY A 40 -15.30 14.60 12.02
CA GLY A 40 -16.22 15.74 11.89
C GLY A 40 -15.57 17.07 12.27
N LYS A 41 -16.21 18.18 11.86
CA LYS A 41 -15.72 19.55 12.11
C LYS A 41 -15.42 19.86 13.57
N ASP A 42 -16.29 19.42 14.47
CA ASP A 42 -16.14 19.67 15.91
C ASP A 42 -15.06 18.76 16.54
N GLY A 43 -14.61 17.73 15.82
CA GLY A 43 -13.54 16.82 16.23
C GLY A 43 -12.14 17.26 15.83
N VAL A 44 -12.01 18.31 15.01
CA VAL A 44 -10.72 18.82 14.53
C VAL A 44 -9.98 19.55 15.66
N ASN A 45 -8.82 19.03 16.03
CA ASN A 45 -7.90 19.61 17.00
C ASN A 45 -6.46 19.13 16.73
N GLU A 46 -5.50 19.64 17.50
CA GLU A 46 -4.07 19.31 17.35
C GLU A 46 -3.79 17.81 17.38
N GLN A 47 -4.55 17.03 18.17
CA GLN A 47 -4.36 15.58 18.26
C GLN A 47 -4.88 14.85 17.02
N SER A 48 -6.06 15.22 16.50
CA SER A 48 -6.61 14.59 15.29
C SER A 48 -5.74 14.90 14.06
N GLU A 49 -5.25 16.13 13.93
CA GLU A 49 -4.34 16.53 12.86
C GLU A 49 -2.98 15.81 12.98
N ALA A 50 -2.46 15.66 14.20
CA ALA A 50 -1.23 14.90 14.43
C ALA A 50 -1.41 13.40 14.07
N MET A 51 -2.58 12.82 14.34
CA MET A 51 -2.88 11.44 13.96
C MET A 51 -2.91 11.27 12.43
N GLU A 52 -3.53 12.19 11.70
CA GLU A 52 -3.55 12.15 10.23
C GLU A 52 -2.16 12.41 9.64
N THR A 53 -1.39 13.31 10.23
CA THR A 53 0.02 13.51 9.84
C THR A 53 0.84 12.24 10.05
N LEU A 54 0.64 11.55 11.17
CA LEU A 54 1.30 10.28 11.47
C LEU A 54 0.87 9.17 10.49
N PHE A 55 -0.41 9.12 10.13
CA PHE A 55 -0.91 8.17 9.14
C PHE A 55 -0.25 8.38 7.78
N GLY A 56 -0.16 9.64 7.33
CA GLY A 56 0.58 10.01 6.12
C GLY A 56 2.07 9.64 6.19
N LEU A 57 2.71 9.82 7.35
CA LEU A 57 4.10 9.40 7.56
C LEU A 57 4.28 7.88 7.43
N PHE A 58 3.35 7.08 7.98
CA PHE A 58 3.40 5.62 7.81
C PHE A 58 3.22 5.20 6.35
N MET A 59 2.34 5.87 5.60
CA MET A 59 2.18 5.64 4.17
C MET A 59 3.45 5.97 3.38
N CYS A 60 4.14 7.06 3.72
CA CYS A 60 5.46 7.37 3.17
C CYS A 60 6.49 6.28 3.51
N GLY A 61 6.47 5.77 4.74
CA GLY A 61 7.31 4.64 5.16
C GLY A 61 7.08 3.39 4.33
N PHE A 62 5.82 2.99 4.11
CA PHE A 62 5.47 1.88 3.22
C PHE A 62 5.96 2.12 1.80
N GLY A 63 5.79 3.35 1.29
CA GLY A 63 6.23 3.69 -0.04
C GLY A 63 7.75 3.60 -0.22
N ALA A 64 8.51 4.13 0.73
CA ALA A 64 9.98 4.01 0.76
C ALA A 64 10.43 2.54 0.83
N MET A 65 9.80 1.72 1.67
CA MET A 65 10.11 0.29 1.76
C MET A 65 9.78 -0.46 0.45
N GLY A 66 8.70 -0.09 -0.24
CA GLY A 66 8.39 -0.61 -1.57
C GLY A 66 9.49 -0.32 -2.59
N LEU A 67 10.03 0.92 -2.59
CA LEU A 67 11.17 1.27 -3.43
C LEU A 67 12.44 0.48 -3.07
N VAL A 68 12.73 0.31 -1.78
CA VAL A 68 13.86 -0.53 -1.34
C VAL A 68 13.71 -1.96 -1.89
N CYS A 69 12.53 -2.55 -1.80
CA CYS A 69 12.27 -3.89 -2.35
C CYS A 69 12.47 -3.96 -3.86
N ALA A 70 12.17 -2.89 -4.60
CA ALA A 70 12.38 -2.83 -6.05
C ALA A 70 13.86 -2.86 -6.46
N PHE A 71 14.75 -2.28 -5.63
CA PHE A 71 16.14 -2.07 -6.00
C PHE A 71 17.13 -2.98 -5.25
N VAL A 72 16.72 -3.59 -4.13
CA VAL A 72 17.58 -4.45 -3.31
C VAL A 72 17.28 -5.94 -3.51
N LEU A 73 16.02 -6.29 -3.77
CA LEU A 73 15.66 -7.69 -4.03
C LEU A 73 15.73 -7.97 -5.52
N ASP A 74 16.12 -9.19 -5.89
CA ASP A 74 16.17 -9.65 -7.26
C ASP A 74 15.64 -11.09 -7.41
N GLY A 75 15.37 -11.46 -8.67
CA GLY A 75 14.98 -12.82 -9.06
C GLY A 75 13.76 -13.37 -8.32
N THR A 76 13.81 -14.66 -8.00
CA THR A 76 12.70 -15.37 -7.36
C THR A 76 12.39 -14.87 -5.95
N THR A 77 13.41 -14.35 -5.23
CA THR A 77 13.22 -13.75 -3.90
C THR A 77 12.34 -12.50 -3.99
N GLN A 78 12.59 -11.62 -4.97
CA GLN A 78 11.75 -10.43 -5.17
C GLN A 78 10.30 -10.83 -5.49
N ALA A 79 10.10 -11.84 -6.34
CA ALA A 79 8.77 -12.32 -6.72
C ALA A 79 7.99 -12.91 -5.52
N LYS A 80 8.62 -13.80 -4.75
CA LYS A 80 8.00 -14.38 -3.55
C LYS A 80 7.67 -13.31 -2.51
N PHE A 81 8.59 -12.37 -2.31
CA PHE A 81 8.36 -11.26 -1.38
C PHE A 81 7.21 -10.36 -1.88
N ALA A 82 7.12 -10.05 -3.18
CA ALA A 82 6.02 -9.27 -3.77
C ALA A 82 4.66 -9.90 -3.47
N MET A 83 4.53 -11.20 -3.70
CA MET A 83 3.29 -11.93 -3.47
C MET A 83 2.86 -11.87 -2.00
N VAL A 84 3.77 -12.20 -1.09
CA VAL A 84 3.45 -12.24 0.35
C VAL A 84 3.22 -10.84 0.91
N ASN A 85 4.08 -9.88 0.58
CA ASN A 85 3.99 -8.51 1.06
C ASN A 85 2.69 -7.85 0.61
N ALA A 86 2.29 -8.02 -0.65
CA ALA A 86 1.01 -7.53 -1.14
C ALA A 86 -0.17 -8.09 -0.33
N GLY A 87 -0.19 -9.40 -0.07
CA GLY A 87 -1.23 -10.03 0.74
C GLY A 87 -1.28 -9.51 2.17
N VAL A 88 -0.12 -9.31 2.80
CA VAL A 88 -0.03 -8.76 4.16
C VAL A 88 -0.54 -7.33 4.21
N ILE A 89 -0.14 -6.47 3.28
CA ILE A 89 -0.60 -5.07 3.24
C ILE A 89 -2.11 -5.01 2.95
N MET A 90 -2.63 -5.85 2.05
CA MET A 90 -4.08 -5.93 1.80
C MET A 90 -4.85 -6.34 3.06
N ALA A 91 -4.35 -7.35 3.80
CA ALA A 91 -4.95 -7.76 5.07
C ALA A 91 -4.90 -6.64 6.12
N PHE A 92 -3.79 -5.89 6.17
CA PHE A 92 -3.66 -4.72 7.03
C PHE A 92 -4.71 -3.64 6.71
N PHE A 93 -4.94 -3.31 5.43
CA PHE A 93 -5.99 -2.37 5.05
C PHE A 93 -7.39 -2.86 5.44
N LEU A 94 -7.70 -4.15 5.27
CA LEU A 94 -8.98 -4.71 5.73
C LEU A 94 -9.12 -4.61 7.25
N ALA A 95 -8.06 -4.93 8.00
CA ALA A 95 -8.05 -4.82 9.46
C ALA A 95 -8.26 -3.36 9.89
N MET A 96 -7.61 -2.40 9.24
CA MET A 96 -7.78 -0.98 9.50
C MET A 96 -9.24 -0.54 9.31
N PHE A 97 -9.87 -0.94 8.21
CA PHE A 97 -11.28 -0.66 7.93
C PHE A 97 -12.25 -1.32 8.93
N ALA A 98 -11.87 -2.42 9.56
CA ALA A 98 -12.68 -3.08 10.58
C ALA A 98 -12.46 -2.51 11.98
N VAL A 99 -11.24 -2.08 12.29
CA VAL A 99 -10.83 -1.70 13.66
C VAL A 99 -11.02 -0.21 13.93
N LEU A 100 -10.59 0.68 13.03
CA LEU A 100 -10.66 2.13 13.27
C LEU A 100 -12.09 2.64 13.54
N PRO A 101 -13.15 2.17 12.88
CA PRO A 101 -14.53 2.58 13.20
C PRO A 101 -14.93 2.32 14.66
N THR A 102 -14.32 1.34 15.33
CA THR A 102 -14.61 1.03 16.74
C THR A 102 -14.10 2.09 17.71
N THR A 103 -13.23 2.99 17.26
CA THR A 103 -12.69 4.10 18.08
C THR A 103 -13.41 5.43 17.83
N GLY A 104 -14.47 5.44 17.02
CA GLY A 104 -15.13 6.66 16.57
C GLY A 104 -14.51 7.31 15.34
N TYR A 105 -13.53 6.65 14.70
CA TYR A 105 -12.93 7.12 13.44
C TYR A 105 -13.84 6.79 12.26
N GLU A 106 -14.30 7.79 11.53
CA GLU A 106 -15.09 7.59 10.32
C GLU A 106 -14.20 7.19 9.15
N MET A 107 -14.23 5.90 8.81
CA MET A 107 -13.52 5.41 7.63
C MET A 107 -14.20 5.92 6.35
N PRO A 108 -13.41 6.28 5.31
CA PRO A 108 -13.96 6.51 3.98
C PRO A 108 -14.74 5.28 3.49
N GLY A 109 -15.73 5.48 2.60
CA GLY A 109 -16.51 4.38 2.05
C GLY A 109 -15.64 3.31 1.38
N VAL A 110 -16.10 2.05 1.35
CA VAL A 110 -15.34 0.88 0.86
C VAL A 110 -14.74 1.06 -0.55
N ALA A 111 -15.32 1.93 -1.38
CA ALA A 111 -14.77 2.29 -2.69
C ALA A 111 -13.35 2.87 -2.61
N TRP A 112 -12.95 3.48 -1.50
CA TRP A 112 -11.59 3.95 -1.26
C TRP A 112 -10.54 2.85 -1.19
N LEU A 113 -10.95 1.59 -0.97
CA LEU A 113 -10.04 0.45 -1.05
C LEU A 113 -9.73 0.04 -2.50
N ILE A 114 -10.50 0.50 -3.49
CA ILE A 114 -10.32 0.06 -4.88
C ILE A 114 -8.92 0.42 -5.40
N PRO A 115 -8.43 1.68 -5.35
CA PRO A 115 -7.08 1.99 -5.84
C PRO A 115 -5.96 1.19 -5.16
N PRO A 116 -5.84 1.14 -3.81
CA PRO A 116 -4.76 0.38 -3.19
C PRO A 116 -4.86 -1.12 -3.51
N PHE A 117 -6.07 -1.70 -3.59
CA PHE A 117 -6.22 -3.12 -3.91
C PHE A 117 -5.93 -3.43 -5.37
N LEU A 118 -6.12 -2.49 -6.29
CA LEU A 118 -5.69 -2.65 -7.68
C LEU A 118 -4.16 -2.69 -7.77
N PHE A 119 -3.46 -1.78 -7.08
CA PHE A 119 -2.00 -1.75 -7.09
C PHE A 119 -1.39 -2.97 -6.38
N LEU A 120 -1.88 -3.29 -5.19
CA LEU A 120 -1.45 -4.45 -4.42
C LEU A 120 -1.84 -5.77 -5.11
N GLY A 121 -3.01 -5.83 -5.75
CA GLY A 121 -3.42 -6.97 -6.57
C GLY A 121 -2.49 -7.18 -7.77
N GLY A 122 -2.05 -6.10 -8.42
CA GLY A 122 -1.05 -6.17 -9.47
C GLY A 122 0.33 -6.60 -8.96
N LEU A 123 0.74 -6.13 -7.79
CA LEU A 123 1.97 -6.58 -7.11
C LEU A 123 1.89 -8.07 -6.74
N LEU A 124 0.76 -8.53 -6.21
CA LEU A 124 0.51 -9.92 -5.87
C LEU A 124 0.60 -10.80 -7.13
N ALA A 125 -0.10 -10.41 -8.20
CA ALA A 125 -0.07 -11.10 -9.47
C ALA A 125 1.35 -11.13 -10.07
N SER A 126 2.10 -10.04 -9.95
CA SER A 126 3.51 -9.97 -10.39
C SER A 126 4.39 -10.98 -9.67
N GLY A 127 4.21 -11.11 -8.36
CA GLY A 127 4.94 -12.09 -7.55
C GLY A 127 4.57 -13.52 -7.90
N TYR A 128 3.28 -13.82 -8.00
CA TYR A 128 2.78 -15.14 -8.35
C TYR A 128 3.29 -15.62 -9.73
N LEU A 129 3.30 -14.74 -10.73
CA LEU A 129 3.73 -15.09 -12.09
C LEU A 129 5.23 -15.38 -12.21
N HIS A 130 6.05 -14.91 -11.26
CA HIS A 130 7.52 -15.02 -11.30
C HIS A 130 8.09 -15.85 -10.15
N SER A 131 7.26 -16.37 -9.24
CA SER A 131 7.73 -17.09 -8.04
C SER A 131 8.33 -18.46 -8.31
N ASN A 132 8.09 -19.02 -9.50
CA ASN A 132 8.49 -20.38 -9.89
C ASN A 132 9.43 -20.40 -11.11
N ASP A 133 9.96 -19.24 -11.51
CA ASP A 133 10.77 -19.13 -12.73
C ASP A 133 12.11 -19.88 -12.62
N GLU A 134 12.71 -19.96 -11.42
CA GLU A 134 13.89 -20.81 -11.17
C GLU A 134 13.57 -22.31 -11.28
N GLN A 135 12.38 -22.75 -10.89
CA GLN A 135 11.99 -24.17 -10.93
C GLN A 135 11.72 -24.69 -12.34
N SER A 136 11.43 -23.79 -13.28
CA SER A 136 11.13 -24.13 -14.68
C SER A 136 12.37 -24.17 -15.57
N ALA A 137 13.51 -23.64 -15.08
CA ALA A 137 14.79 -23.66 -15.80
C ALA A 137 15.61 -24.94 -15.54
N GLU A 138 15.22 -25.73 -14.53
CA GLU A 138 15.89 -26.98 -14.13
C GLU A 138 15.11 -28.25 -14.51
N ALA A 139 14.01 -28.14 -15.26
CA ALA A 139 13.16 -29.24 -15.75
C ALA A 139 13.16 -29.32 -17.28
#